data_AF-A0ABD7MXS7-F1
#
_entry.id   AF-A0ABD7MXS7-F1
#
_cell.length_a   1.000
_cell.length_b   1.000
_cell.length_c   1.000
_cell.angle_alpha   90.00
_cell.angle_beta   90.00
_cell.angle_gamma   90.00
#
_symmetry.space_group_name_H-M   'P 1'
#
loop_
_entity.id
_entity.type
_entity.pdbx_description
1 polymer ?
#
loop_
_entity_poly.entity_id
_entity_poly.type
_entity_poly.pdbx_seq_one_letter_code
_entity_poly.pdbx_strand_id
1 'polypeptide(L)'
;MFDFSHLSGKTKTKGESDNGNVPLKLDSDDARIARPKQHSRGHNVAVSPEAKNNPVLAVRLLKETELSSKKIKLQLASSPMALSVFTQKFMEENDPTWEFQDDEEKARSALTFSTQNRDANGYSAAQSSALKALKKMEEPLTEDEIKALVSKASKMQNDYDPMSPQNVNARRKADEEYQEEVAQAAARRNDRIRASGVSLPGDTRRVNGKIEGPAREAELLKSQVPL
;
A
#
# COMPACT_ATOMS: atom_id res chain seq x y z
N MET A 1 -37.71 16.05 13.99
CA MET A 1 -36.33 15.79 14.45
C MET A 1 -36.00 14.34 14.17
N PHE A 2 -34.76 14.02 13.78
CA PHE A 2 -34.31 12.65 13.56
C PHE A 2 -33.46 12.20 14.75
N ASP A 3 -33.67 10.97 15.20
CA ASP A 3 -32.98 10.39 16.37
C ASP A 3 -31.81 9.50 15.92
N PHE A 4 -30.64 9.71 16.54
CA PHE A 4 -29.38 9.03 16.27
C PHE A 4 -28.92 8.13 17.43
N SER A 5 -29.84 7.80 18.35
CA SER A 5 -29.62 6.98 19.56
C SER A 5 -28.95 5.60 19.32
N HIS A 6 -28.95 5.09 18.09
CA HIS A 6 -28.30 3.84 17.68
C HIS A 6 -26.79 3.96 17.36
N LEU A 7 -26.22 5.17 17.26
CA LEU A 7 -24.78 5.36 16.96
C LEU A 7 -23.85 5.33 18.18
N SER A 8 -24.37 5.20 19.41
CA SER A 8 -23.57 5.23 20.66
C SER A 8 -23.51 3.87 21.38
N GLY A 9 -22.95 2.86 20.71
CA GLY A 9 -22.68 1.54 21.31
C GLY A 9 -21.59 1.56 22.39
N LYS A 10 -21.92 1.97 23.62
CA LYS A 10 -21.03 1.91 24.79
C LYS A 10 -21.33 0.68 25.67
N THR A 11 -20.42 -0.30 25.67
CA THR A 11 -20.39 -1.37 26.69
C THR A 11 -19.58 -0.93 27.93
N LYS A 12 -20.27 -0.86 29.07
CA LYS A 12 -19.74 -0.77 30.46
C LYS A 12 -19.14 -2.13 30.89
N THR A 13 -18.34 -2.36 31.96
CA THR A 13 -17.56 -1.62 33.01
C THR A 13 -16.59 -2.64 33.66
N LYS A 14 -15.75 -2.44 34.70
CA LYS A 14 -15.52 -1.40 35.75
C LYS A 14 -14.02 -1.39 36.15
N GLY A 15 -13.62 -0.65 37.20
CA GLY A 15 -12.25 -0.58 37.75
C GLY A 15 -11.53 0.69 37.29
N GLU A 16 -11.40 1.79 38.04
CA GLU A 16 -11.49 2.04 39.50
C GLU A 16 -10.32 1.38 40.27
N SER A 17 -9.36 2.11 40.87
CA SER A 17 -9.24 3.58 40.97
C SER A 17 -7.82 4.08 41.34
N ASP A 18 -7.70 5.40 41.39
CA ASP A 18 -6.76 6.23 42.19
C ASP A 18 -5.39 6.65 41.60
N ASN A 19 -4.87 7.77 42.15
CA ASN A 19 -3.72 8.54 41.65
C ASN A 19 -2.40 8.18 42.35
N GLY A 20 -1.30 8.18 41.58
CA GLY A 20 0.06 8.06 42.11
C GLY A 20 1.08 8.84 41.27
N ASN A 21 1.54 9.98 41.79
CA ASN A 21 2.53 10.83 41.11
C ASN A 21 3.95 10.27 41.28
N VAL A 22 4.48 9.56 40.27
CA VAL A 22 5.88 9.14 40.18
C VAL A 22 6.36 9.27 38.71
N PRO A 23 7.51 9.89 38.42
CA PRO A 23 7.93 10.19 37.05
C PRO A 23 8.78 9.09 36.37
N LEU A 24 9.01 9.28 35.08
CA LEU A 24 10.03 8.65 34.23
C LEU A 24 10.00 7.11 34.09
N LYS A 25 9.59 6.67 32.89
CA LYS A 25 10.42 5.75 32.12
C LYS A 25 10.72 6.32 30.74
N LEU A 26 12.00 6.62 30.53
CA LEU A 26 12.58 6.84 29.21
C LEU A 26 12.96 5.45 28.70
N ASP A 27 12.16 4.86 27.81
CA ASP A 27 12.43 3.53 27.26
C ASP A 27 13.54 3.61 26.19
N SER A 28 14.78 3.76 26.67
CA SER A 28 16.02 3.71 25.89
C SER A 28 16.30 2.30 25.39
N ASP A 29 15.56 1.85 24.37
CA ASP A 29 15.68 0.52 23.76
C ASP A 29 16.87 0.44 22.76
N ASP A 30 18.00 1.03 23.15
CA ASP A 30 19.16 1.34 22.31
C ASP A 30 20.14 0.15 22.21
N ALA A 31 19.64 -1.00 21.75
CA ALA A 31 20.43 -2.21 21.52
C ALA A 31 19.85 -3.21 20.48
N ARG A 32 19.20 -2.73 19.41
CA ARG A 32 18.68 -3.62 18.34
C ARG A 32 19.65 -3.78 17.16
N ILE A 33 20.84 -4.28 17.44
CA ILE A 33 21.75 -4.78 16.40
C ILE A 33 21.08 -5.94 15.64
N ALA A 34 21.32 -6.01 14.32
CA ALA A 34 20.82 -7.02 13.39
C ALA A 34 19.30 -7.01 13.07
N ARG A 35 18.87 -6.02 12.28
CA ARG A 35 17.91 -6.24 11.17
C ARG A 35 18.35 -5.47 9.91
N PRO A 36 19.12 -6.06 8.98
CA PRO A 36 19.49 -5.43 7.71
C PRO A 36 18.33 -5.42 6.71
N LYS A 37 17.14 -4.97 7.17
CA LYS A 37 15.86 -5.06 6.44
C LYS A 37 14.90 -3.90 6.76
N GLN A 38 15.39 -2.86 7.43
CA GLN A 38 14.60 -1.68 7.77
C GLN A 38 15.48 -0.45 7.57
N HIS A 39 15.02 0.45 6.70
CA HIS A 39 15.68 1.71 6.41
C HIS A 39 15.84 2.61 7.66
N SER A 40 16.84 3.49 7.67
CA SER A 40 17.02 4.40 8.81
C SER A 40 15.88 5.40 8.97
N ARG A 41 15.87 6.09 10.11
CA ARG A 41 15.00 7.24 10.39
C ARG A 41 15.09 8.31 9.29
N GLY A 42 16.28 8.53 8.71
CA GLY A 42 16.54 9.49 7.65
C GLY A 42 15.82 9.13 6.35
N HIS A 43 16.12 7.96 5.77
CA HIS A 43 15.45 7.46 4.55
C HIS A 43 13.92 7.44 4.74
N ASN A 44 13.44 6.89 5.85
CA ASN A 44 12.00 6.75 6.12
C ASN A 44 11.23 8.08 6.03
N VAL A 45 11.87 9.19 6.45
CA VAL A 45 11.30 10.53 6.32
C VAL A 45 11.57 11.08 4.92
N ALA A 46 12.80 11.01 4.40
CA ALA A 46 13.18 11.58 3.10
C ALA A 46 12.32 11.10 1.92
N VAL A 47 12.00 9.80 1.86
CA VAL A 47 11.20 9.22 0.77
C VAL A 47 9.72 9.65 0.83
N SER A 48 9.25 10.12 1.99
CA SER A 48 7.83 10.38 2.25
C SER A 48 7.27 11.64 1.57
N PRO A 49 5.97 11.67 1.19
CA PRO A 49 5.36 12.82 0.55
C PRO A 49 5.29 14.04 1.49
N GLU A 50 5.11 13.83 2.80
CA GLU A 50 5.04 14.90 3.79
C GLU A 50 6.37 15.67 3.88
N ALA A 51 7.50 14.95 3.85
CA ALA A 51 8.83 15.55 3.82
C ALA A 51 9.18 16.21 2.47
N LYS A 52 8.59 15.75 1.37
CA LYS A 52 8.74 16.39 0.05
C LYS A 52 7.91 17.67 -0.06
N ASN A 53 6.77 17.73 0.62
CA ASN A 53 5.91 18.90 0.71
C ASN A 53 6.45 19.96 1.69
N ASN A 54 7.08 19.55 2.80
CA ASN A 54 7.64 20.49 3.80
C ASN A 54 9.13 20.17 4.12
N PRO A 55 10.04 20.35 3.14
CA PRO A 55 11.41 19.82 3.23
C PRO A 55 12.28 20.54 4.25
N VAL A 56 12.04 21.84 4.48
CA VAL A 56 12.77 22.63 5.48
C VAL A 56 12.44 22.13 6.88
N LEU A 57 11.16 21.88 7.19
CA LEU A 57 10.75 21.31 8.47
C LEU A 57 11.27 19.87 8.63
N ALA A 58 11.25 19.06 7.56
CA ALA A 58 11.72 17.68 7.62
C ALA A 58 13.22 17.60 7.96
N VAL A 59 14.06 18.44 7.33
CA VAL A 59 15.49 18.55 7.66
C VAL A 59 15.71 19.12 9.07
N ARG A 60 14.87 20.06 9.52
CA ARG A 60 14.90 20.61 10.88
C ARG A 60 14.62 19.53 11.93
N LEU A 61 13.47 18.86 11.84
CA LEU A 61 13.06 17.80 12.78
C LEU A 61 14.02 16.61 12.79
N LEU A 62 14.62 16.24 11.65
CA LEU A 62 15.62 15.19 11.58
C LEU A 62 16.94 15.53 12.30
N LYS A 63 17.31 16.82 12.39
CA LYS A 63 18.53 17.29 13.07
C LYS A 63 18.30 17.62 14.55
N GLU A 64 17.21 18.31 14.85
CA GLU A 64 16.96 18.92 16.16
C GLU A 64 16.17 18.00 17.10
N THR A 65 15.62 16.89 16.59
CA THR A 65 14.83 15.97 17.40
C THR A 65 15.17 14.51 17.15
N GLU A 66 15.07 13.70 18.20
CA GLU A 66 15.16 12.23 18.15
C GLU A 66 13.78 11.58 17.91
N LEU A 67 12.78 12.37 17.46
CA LEU A 67 11.43 11.87 17.19
C LEU A 67 11.46 10.74 16.14
N SER A 68 10.70 9.68 16.40
CA SER A 68 10.56 8.58 15.46
C SER A 68 9.92 9.04 14.14
N SER A 69 10.27 8.38 13.04
CA SER A 69 9.84 8.76 11.69
C SER A 69 8.31 8.90 11.55
N LYS A 70 7.52 8.10 12.30
CA LYS A 70 6.06 8.22 12.37
C LYS A 70 5.59 9.53 13.03
N LYS A 71 6.24 9.98 14.12
CA LYS A 71 5.93 11.27 14.76
C LYS A 71 6.31 12.43 13.86
N ILE A 72 7.48 12.37 13.22
CA ILE A 72 7.94 13.39 12.26
C ILE A 72 6.95 13.54 11.09
N LYS A 73 6.51 12.44 10.46
CA LYS A 73 5.50 12.51 9.37
C LYS A 73 4.17 13.10 9.81
N LEU A 74 3.68 12.73 10.99
CA LEU A 74 2.43 13.29 11.53
C LEU A 74 2.56 14.81 11.70
N GLN A 75 3.66 15.28 12.28
CA GLN A 75 3.93 16.71 12.44
C GLN A 75 4.09 17.43 11.09
N LEU A 76 4.77 16.83 10.11
CA LEU A 76 4.90 17.38 8.76
C LEU A 76 3.56 17.48 8.00
N ALA A 77 2.62 16.59 8.29
CA ALA A 77 1.27 16.61 7.72
C ALA A 77 0.35 17.66 8.38
N SER A 78 0.63 18.06 9.62
CA SER A 78 -0.18 19.04 10.38
C SER A 78 0.43 20.44 10.42
N SER A 79 1.69 20.62 10.02
CA SER A 79 2.41 21.90 10.15
C SER A 79 2.44 22.68 8.84
N PRO A 80 2.29 24.02 8.89
CA PRO A 80 2.46 24.88 7.73
C PRO A 80 3.88 24.79 7.16
N MET A 81 4.03 25.22 5.90
CA MET A 81 5.30 25.20 5.16
C MET A 81 6.38 26.00 5.90
N ALA A 82 7.40 25.32 6.44
CA ALA A 82 8.40 26.00 7.25
C ALA A 82 9.38 26.81 6.39
N LEU A 83 9.62 28.04 6.83
CA LEU A 83 10.59 28.94 6.21
C LEU A 83 12.02 28.70 6.71
N SER A 84 12.99 29.11 5.91
CA SER A 84 14.39 29.18 6.33
C SER A 84 14.61 30.44 7.18
N VAL A 85 15.58 30.39 8.10
CA VAL A 85 15.93 31.56 8.95
C VAL A 85 16.36 32.76 8.10
N PHE A 86 16.99 32.53 6.94
CA PHE A 86 17.32 33.60 5.99
C PHE A 86 16.06 34.21 5.37
N THR A 87 15.15 33.38 4.87
CA THR A 87 13.90 33.82 4.24
C THR A 87 13.00 34.55 5.22
N GLN A 88 12.91 34.06 6.46
CA GLN A 88 12.16 34.71 7.53
C GLN A 88 12.71 36.11 7.80
N LYS A 89 14.02 36.24 8.08
CA LYS A 89 14.65 37.55 8.35
C LYS A 89 14.55 38.51 7.17
N PHE A 90 14.74 38.01 5.95
CA PHE A 90 14.58 38.84 4.75
C PHE A 90 13.17 39.44 4.69
N MET A 91 12.13 38.66 4.95
CA MET A 91 10.75 39.16 4.93
C MET A 91 10.45 40.07 6.14
N GLU A 92 10.99 39.77 7.34
CA GLU A 92 10.92 40.66 8.53
C GLU A 92 11.52 42.04 8.25
N GLU A 93 12.59 42.11 7.44
CA GLU A 93 13.27 43.36 7.06
C GLU A 93 12.62 44.11 5.88
N ASN A 94 11.79 43.45 5.05
CA ASN A 94 11.33 43.98 3.75
C ASN A 94 9.79 44.00 3.55
N ASP A 95 9.00 43.30 4.36
CA ASP A 95 7.53 43.31 4.32
C ASP A 95 6.98 43.87 5.65
N PRO A 96 6.48 45.12 5.69
CA PRO A 96 5.96 45.74 6.91
C PRO A 96 4.64 45.12 7.40
N THR A 97 4.03 44.21 6.64
CA THR A 97 2.86 43.44 7.09
C THR A 97 3.24 42.09 7.73
N TRP A 98 4.51 41.69 7.65
CA TRP A 98 4.98 40.35 7.99
C TRP A 98 4.63 39.92 9.42
N GLU A 99 4.84 40.76 10.43
CA GLU A 99 4.58 40.38 11.83
C GLU A 99 3.11 39.99 12.07
N PHE A 100 2.17 40.58 11.31
CA PHE A 100 0.73 40.37 11.44
C PHE A 100 0.19 39.13 10.69
N GLN A 101 0.97 38.56 9.78
CA GLN A 101 0.59 37.38 8.98
C GLN A 101 0.67 36.09 9.82
N ASP A 102 -0.20 35.11 9.58
CA ASP A 102 -0.02 33.75 10.14
C ASP A 102 1.09 32.95 9.43
N ASP A 103 1.42 31.74 9.89
CA ASP A 103 2.49 30.92 9.31
C ASP A 103 2.19 30.43 7.87
N GLU A 104 0.92 30.26 7.49
CA GLU A 104 0.52 29.92 6.12
C GLU A 104 0.52 31.14 5.19
N GLU A 105 0.14 32.31 5.72
CA GLU A 105 0.27 33.60 5.04
C GLU A 105 1.75 33.93 4.81
N LYS A 106 2.60 33.87 5.85
CA LYS A 106 4.06 34.04 5.75
C LYS A 106 4.66 33.14 4.68
N ALA A 107 4.26 31.86 4.64
CA ALA A 107 4.71 30.93 3.61
C ALA A 107 4.26 31.33 2.19
N ARG A 108 3.02 31.81 2.02
CA ARG A 108 2.46 32.28 0.74
C ARG A 108 3.09 33.60 0.29
N SER A 109 3.29 34.56 1.19
CA SER A 109 3.95 35.84 0.95
C SER A 109 5.41 35.65 0.54
N ALA A 110 6.16 34.79 1.26
CA ALA A 110 7.55 34.48 0.92
C ALA A 110 7.68 33.76 -0.44
N LEU A 111 6.77 32.82 -0.75
CA LEU A 111 6.71 32.20 -2.09
C LEU A 111 6.39 33.23 -3.19
N THR A 112 5.41 34.09 -2.94
CA THR A 112 4.99 35.13 -3.90
C THR A 112 6.15 36.09 -4.19
N PHE A 113 6.80 36.60 -3.14
CA PHE A 113 7.99 37.45 -3.27
C PHE A 113 9.14 36.73 -4.00
N SER A 114 9.39 35.45 -3.69
CA SER A 114 10.41 34.63 -4.36
C SER A 114 10.17 34.53 -5.87
N THR A 115 8.95 34.17 -6.29
CA THR A 115 8.61 34.02 -7.71
C THR A 115 8.71 35.32 -8.50
N GLN A 116 8.38 36.46 -7.89
CA GLN A 116 8.44 37.78 -8.51
C GLN A 116 9.89 38.34 -8.56
N ASN A 117 10.66 38.14 -7.49
CA ASN A 117 11.97 38.78 -7.28
C ASN A 117 13.15 37.81 -7.45
N ARG A 118 13.02 36.82 -8.34
CA ARG A 118 14.09 35.85 -8.70
C ARG A 118 14.72 35.14 -7.49
N ASP A 119 13.89 34.79 -6.51
CA ASP A 119 14.28 34.16 -5.24
C ASP A 119 15.28 34.97 -4.38
N ALA A 120 15.20 36.31 -4.40
CA ALA A 120 16.04 37.18 -3.56
C ALA A 120 15.90 36.90 -2.04
N ASN A 121 14.74 36.41 -1.57
CA ASN A 121 14.51 35.96 -0.20
C ASN A 121 14.93 34.48 0.05
N GLY A 122 15.48 33.79 -0.96
CA GLY A 122 16.05 32.45 -0.86
C GLY A 122 15.07 31.34 -0.50
N TYR A 123 13.75 31.55 -0.63
CA TYR A 123 12.71 30.56 -0.36
C TYR A 123 12.91 29.27 -1.19
N SER A 124 13.03 29.41 -2.51
CA SER A 124 13.15 28.29 -3.44
C SER A 124 14.52 27.62 -3.36
N ALA A 125 15.59 28.40 -3.12
CA ALA A 125 16.93 27.91 -2.85
C ALA A 125 16.99 27.11 -1.54
N ALA A 126 16.32 27.56 -0.48
CA ALA A 126 16.23 26.85 0.79
C ALA A 126 15.48 25.52 0.66
N GLN A 127 14.30 25.51 0.01
CA GLN A 127 13.59 24.26 -0.28
C GLN A 127 14.42 23.31 -1.15
N SER A 128 15.06 23.82 -2.21
CA SER A 128 15.93 23.04 -3.09
C SER A 128 17.13 22.45 -2.37
N SER A 129 17.71 23.19 -1.42
CA SER A 129 18.81 22.74 -0.56
C SER A 129 18.34 21.66 0.43
N ALA A 130 17.18 21.86 1.06
CA ALA A 130 16.58 20.89 1.96
C ALA A 130 16.21 19.58 1.24
N LEU A 131 15.61 19.64 0.05
CA LEU A 131 15.34 18.47 -0.80
C LEU A 131 16.64 17.74 -1.20
N LYS A 132 17.72 18.47 -1.52
CA LYS A 132 19.04 17.87 -1.77
C LYS A 132 19.64 17.21 -0.52
N ALA A 133 19.35 17.72 0.68
CA ALA A 133 19.77 17.11 1.94
C ALA A 133 18.95 15.85 2.26
N LEU A 134 17.63 15.87 2.05
CA LEU A 134 16.76 14.69 2.18
C LEU A 134 17.21 13.57 1.23
N LYS A 135 17.46 13.87 -0.05
CA LYS A 135 17.98 12.90 -1.04
C LYS A 135 19.32 12.26 -0.65
N LYS A 136 20.18 12.96 0.11
CA LYS A 136 21.42 12.38 0.65
C LYS A 136 21.20 11.40 1.81
N MET A 137 19.98 11.34 2.35
CA MET A 137 19.55 10.36 3.36
C MET A 137 18.67 9.25 2.77
N GLU A 138 18.40 9.24 1.45
CA GLU A 138 17.73 8.14 0.76
C GLU A 138 18.72 6.98 0.55
N GLU A 139 18.69 6.00 1.46
CA GLU A 139 19.39 4.71 1.31
C GLU A 139 18.95 3.93 0.05
N PRO A 140 19.83 3.09 -0.53
CA PRO A 140 19.47 2.23 -1.67
C PRO A 140 18.46 1.15 -1.27
N LEU A 141 17.50 0.87 -2.16
CA LEU A 141 16.43 -0.13 -1.97
C LEU A 141 16.93 -1.49 -1.49
N THR A 142 16.22 -2.11 -0.56
CA THR A 142 16.51 -3.47 -0.09
C THR A 142 16.12 -4.54 -1.12
N GLU A 143 16.70 -5.73 -1.01
CA GLU A 143 16.42 -6.85 -1.93
C GLU A 143 14.93 -7.22 -2.00
N ASP A 144 14.22 -7.16 -0.87
CA ASP A 144 12.77 -7.40 -0.82
C ASP A 144 11.96 -6.32 -1.56
N GLU A 145 12.39 -5.07 -1.51
CA GLU A 145 11.73 -3.96 -2.23
C GLU A 145 12.03 -4.02 -3.73
N ILE A 146 13.26 -4.39 -4.11
CA ILE A 146 13.61 -4.71 -5.51
C ILE A 146 12.74 -5.86 -6.01
N LYS A 147 12.62 -6.95 -5.24
CA LYS A 147 11.76 -8.10 -5.57
C LYS A 147 10.27 -7.72 -5.65
N ALA A 148 9.80 -6.85 -4.75
CA ALA A 148 8.44 -6.34 -4.78
C ALA A 148 8.19 -5.48 -6.04
N LEU A 149 9.12 -4.58 -6.37
CA LEU A 149 9.07 -3.73 -7.57
C LEU A 149 9.08 -4.57 -8.85
N VAL A 150 9.97 -5.55 -8.96
CA VAL A 150 9.99 -6.51 -10.08
C VAL A 150 8.67 -7.27 -10.16
N SER A 151 8.15 -7.80 -9.04
CA SER A 151 6.86 -8.51 -9.05
C SER A 151 5.68 -7.63 -9.47
N LYS A 152 5.71 -6.33 -9.14
CA LYS A 152 4.71 -5.35 -9.58
C LYS A 152 4.87 -5.04 -11.08
N ALA A 153 6.10 -4.88 -11.56
CA ALA A 153 6.39 -4.67 -12.98
C ALA A 153 5.92 -5.86 -13.84
N SER A 154 6.25 -7.09 -13.44
CA SER A 154 5.77 -8.31 -14.12
C SER A 154 4.25 -8.42 -14.11
N LYS A 155 3.57 -8.07 -13.01
CA LYS A 155 2.10 -7.99 -12.97
C LYS A 155 1.56 -6.99 -13.99
N MET A 156 1.99 -5.73 -13.94
CA MET A 156 1.54 -4.69 -14.88
C MET A 156 1.84 -5.06 -16.36
N GLN A 157 2.93 -5.78 -16.62
CA GLN A 157 3.24 -6.30 -17.95
C GLN A 157 2.27 -7.42 -18.38
N ASN A 158 1.90 -8.35 -17.48
CA ASN A 158 0.85 -9.32 -17.74
C ASN A 158 -0.53 -8.64 -17.92
N ASP A 159 -0.85 -7.67 -17.07
CA ASP A 159 -2.14 -6.96 -17.11
C ASP A 159 -2.33 -6.22 -18.45
N TYR A 160 -1.23 -5.78 -19.08
CA TYR A 160 -1.22 -5.11 -20.38
C TYR A 160 -1.09 -6.08 -21.58
N ASP A 161 -0.33 -7.17 -21.46
CA ASP A 161 -0.12 -8.15 -22.54
C ASP A 161 -1.05 -9.37 -22.39
N PRO A 162 -2.19 -9.42 -23.10
CA PRO A 162 -3.10 -10.56 -23.06
C PRO A 162 -2.50 -11.85 -23.64
N MET A 163 -1.32 -11.80 -24.28
CA MET A 163 -0.59 -12.96 -24.80
C MET A 163 0.67 -13.29 -23.99
N SER A 164 0.86 -12.67 -22.81
CA SER A 164 1.98 -12.98 -21.94
C SER A 164 2.03 -14.48 -21.59
N PRO A 165 3.22 -15.09 -21.40
CA PRO A 165 3.32 -16.52 -21.08
C PRO A 165 2.55 -16.92 -19.81
N GLN A 166 2.35 -15.99 -18.87
CA GLN A 166 1.57 -16.26 -17.66
C GLN A 166 0.06 -16.25 -17.96
N ASN A 167 -0.42 -15.30 -18.78
CA ASN A 167 -1.82 -15.23 -19.21
C ASN A 167 -2.22 -16.41 -20.12
N VAL A 168 -1.36 -16.80 -21.05
CA VAL A 168 -1.59 -17.97 -21.93
C VAL A 168 -1.66 -19.26 -21.12
N ASN A 169 -0.79 -19.44 -20.13
CA ASN A 169 -0.86 -20.60 -19.23
C ASN A 169 -2.07 -20.54 -18.29
N ALA A 170 -2.50 -19.36 -17.84
CA ALA A 170 -3.69 -19.20 -17.01
C ALA A 170 -4.98 -19.54 -17.78
N ARG A 171 -5.11 -19.10 -19.05
CA ARG A 171 -6.21 -19.50 -19.93
C ARG A 171 -6.23 -21.01 -20.13
N ARG A 172 -5.12 -21.58 -20.63
CA ARG A 172 -5.00 -23.03 -20.85
C ARG A 172 -5.37 -23.86 -19.62
N LYS A 173 -4.99 -23.42 -18.42
CA LYS A 173 -5.38 -24.09 -17.17
C LYS A 173 -6.90 -23.97 -16.89
N ALA A 174 -7.51 -22.81 -17.11
CA ALA A 174 -8.95 -22.64 -16.98
C ALA A 174 -9.73 -23.45 -18.04
N ASP A 175 -9.20 -23.55 -19.25
CA ASP A 175 -9.73 -24.36 -20.35
C ASP A 175 -9.67 -25.87 -19.98
N GLU A 176 -8.51 -26.33 -19.48
CA GLU A 176 -8.28 -27.69 -18.98
C GLU A 176 -9.22 -28.05 -17.80
N GLU A 177 -9.47 -27.10 -16.88
CA GLU A 177 -10.39 -27.25 -15.74
C GLU A 177 -11.87 -27.24 -16.17
N TYR A 178 -12.26 -26.39 -17.11
CA TYR A 178 -13.61 -26.35 -17.69
C TYR A 178 -13.95 -27.66 -18.41
N GLN A 179 -13.04 -28.18 -19.23
CA GLN A 179 -13.21 -29.50 -19.86
C GLN A 179 -13.41 -30.62 -18.83
N GLU A 180 -12.70 -30.57 -17.69
CA GLU A 180 -12.87 -31.55 -16.60
C GLU A 180 -14.21 -31.42 -15.88
N GLU A 181 -14.67 -30.21 -15.58
CA GLU A 181 -15.96 -30.01 -14.94
C GLU A 181 -17.11 -30.47 -15.85
N VAL A 182 -17.09 -30.09 -17.14
CA VAL A 182 -18.10 -30.50 -18.13
C VAL A 182 -18.11 -32.02 -18.30
N ALA A 183 -16.94 -32.66 -18.41
CA ALA A 183 -16.84 -34.11 -18.56
C ALA A 183 -17.32 -34.86 -17.30
N GLN A 184 -16.99 -34.37 -16.11
CA GLN A 184 -17.50 -34.93 -14.85
C GLN A 184 -19.02 -34.71 -14.71
N ALA A 185 -19.55 -33.56 -15.10
CA ALA A 185 -20.99 -33.29 -15.08
C ALA A 185 -21.75 -34.21 -16.05
N ALA A 186 -21.20 -34.44 -17.24
CA ALA A 186 -21.75 -35.37 -18.22
C ALA A 186 -21.70 -36.83 -17.72
N ALA A 187 -20.59 -37.29 -17.14
CA ALA A 187 -20.50 -38.61 -16.52
C ALA A 187 -21.52 -38.79 -15.38
N ARG A 188 -21.62 -37.80 -14.46
CA ARG A 188 -22.62 -37.79 -13.37
C ARG A 188 -24.06 -37.79 -13.87
N ARG A 189 -24.35 -37.19 -15.04
CA ARG A 189 -25.65 -37.27 -15.73
C ARG A 189 -25.89 -38.68 -16.26
N ASN A 190 -24.90 -39.28 -16.91
CA ASN A 190 -25.01 -40.62 -17.48
C ASN A 190 -25.16 -41.71 -16.38
N ASP A 191 -24.49 -41.55 -15.24
CA ASP A 191 -24.72 -42.37 -14.04
C ASP A 191 -26.18 -42.34 -13.57
N ARG A 192 -26.81 -41.16 -13.54
CA ARG A 192 -28.23 -41.02 -13.17
C ARG A 192 -29.16 -41.66 -14.19
N ILE A 193 -28.83 -41.60 -15.48
CA ILE A 193 -29.60 -42.26 -16.55
C ILE A 193 -29.49 -43.79 -16.40
N ARG A 194 -28.27 -44.32 -16.24
CA ARG A 194 -28.03 -45.77 -15.98
C ARG A 194 -28.74 -46.24 -14.70
N ALA A 195 -28.77 -45.43 -13.64
CA ALA A 195 -29.50 -45.72 -12.40
C ALA A 195 -31.04 -45.77 -12.58
N SER A 196 -31.60 -45.12 -13.61
CA SER A 196 -33.02 -45.22 -13.96
C SER A 196 -33.38 -46.46 -14.79
N GLY A 197 -32.40 -47.33 -15.10
CA GLY A 197 -32.59 -48.54 -15.91
C GLY A 197 -32.49 -48.30 -17.42
N VAL A 198 -32.19 -47.07 -17.86
CA VAL A 198 -31.98 -46.72 -19.28
C VAL A 198 -30.50 -46.92 -19.63
N SER A 199 -30.23 -47.73 -20.66
CA SER A 199 -28.89 -47.92 -21.22
C SER A 199 -28.56 -46.90 -22.31
N LEU A 200 -27.36 -46.31 -22.23
CA LEU A 200 -26.79 -45.37 -23.18
C LEU A 200 -25.91 -46.08 -24.23
N PRO A 201 -25.59 -45.42 -25.36
CA PRO A 201 -24.67 -45.98 -26.37
C PRO A 201 -23.28 -46.24 -25.78
N GLY A 202 -22.77 -47.47 -25.93
CA GLY A 202 -21.48 -47.90 -25.37
C GLY A 202 -21.56 -48.52 -23.97
N ASP A 203 -22.72 -48.51 -23.32
CA ASP A 203 -22.92 -49.23 -22.06
C ASP A 203 -22.81 -50.75 -22.24
N THR A 204 -22.36 -51.43 -21.18
CA THR A 204 -22.41 -52.90 -21.07
C THR A 204 -23.42 -53.33 -20.02
N ARG A 205 -24.04 -54.49 -20.20
CA ARG A 205 -24.89 -55.13 -19.18
C ARG A 205 -24.11 -56.29 -18.56
N ARG A 206 -23.92 -56.26 -17.24
CA ARG A 206 -23.35 -57.38 -16.50
C ARG A 206 -24.36 -58.51 -16.34
N VAL A 207 -23.86 -59.72 -16.02
CA VAL A 207 -24.65 -60.95 -15.80
C VAL A 207 -25.73 -60.78 -14.71
N ASN A 208 -25.53 -59.85 -13.76
CA ASN A 208 -26.51 -59.49 -12.72
C ASN A 208 -27.54 -58.43 -13.17
N GLY A 209 -27.65 -58.15 -14.47
CA GLY A 209 -28.59 -57.18 -15.04
C GLY A 209 -28.18 -55.70 -14.89
N LYS A 210 -27.12 -55.40 -14.12
CA LYS A 210 -26.66 -54.02 -13.92
C LYS A 210 -26.06 -53.44 -15.21
N ILE A 211 -26.50 -52.22 -15.55
CA ILE A 211 -25.95 -51.41 -16.64
C ILE A 211 -24.72 -50.65 -16.12
N GLU A 212 -23.60 -50.72 -16.84
CA GLU A 212 -22.37 -49.99 -16.52
C GLU A 212 -21.79 -49.30 -17.76
N GLY A 213 -21.34 -48.06 -17.58
CA GLY A 213 -20.76 -47.24 -18.64
C GLY A 213 -19.35 -47.68 -19.06
N PRO A 214 -18.81 -47.11 -20.14
CA PRO A 214 -17.49 -47.44 -20.64
C PRO A 214 -16.38 -47.10 -19.64
N ALA A 215 -15.31 -47.88 -19.66
CA ALA A 215 -14.13 -47.60 -18.84
C ALA A 215 -13.55 -46.21 -19.21
N ARG A 216 -13.20 -45.41 -18.20
CA ARG A 216 -12.70 -44.02 -18.36
C ARG A 216 -13.69 -43.07 -19.06
N GLU A 217 -15.00 -43.26 -18.88
CA GLU A 217 -16.06 -42.41 -19.46
C GLU A 217 -15.76 -40.90 -19.34
N ALA A 218 -15.29 -40.42 -18.18
CA ALA A 218 -14.95 -39.01 -18.00
C ALA A 218 -13.72 -38.54 -18.83
N GLU A 219 -12.71 -39.39 -19.07
CA GLU A 219 -11.58 -39.03 -19.94
C GLU A 219 -12.03 -38.96 -21.42
N LEU A 220 -12.89 -39.90 -21.83
CA LEU A 220 -13.48 -39.95 -23.17
C LEU A 220 -14.45 -38.78 -23.42
N LEU A 221 -15.16 -38.32 -22.40
CA LEU A 221 -15.98 -37.13 -22.47
C LEU A 221 -15.12 -35.86 -22.48
N LYS A 222 -14.03 -35.78 -21.72
CA LYS A 222 -13.10 -34.62 -21.73
C LYS A 222 -12.55 -34.36 -23.13
N SER A 223 -12.14 -35.39 -23.85
CA SER A 223 -11.63 -35.26 -25.23
C SER A 223 -12.69 -34.91 -26.28
N GLN A 224 -13.98 -34.88 -25.90
CA GLN A 224 -15.10 -34.46 -26.75
C GLN A 224 -15.61 -33.05 -26.42
N VAL A 225 -15.11 -32.39 -25.37
CA VAL A 225 -15.49 -31.00 -25.04
C VAL A 225 -14.71 -30.03 -25.94
N PRO A 226 -15.37 -29.26 -26.83
CA PRO A 226 -14.69 -28.26 -27.64
C PRO A 226 -14.17 -27.09 -26.79
N LEU A 227 -13.15 -26.42 -27.32
CA LEU A 227 -12.61 -25.14 -26.84
C LEU A 227 -13.05 -24.02 -27.80
#